data_AF-A0A3A5RZG1-F1
#
_entry.id   AF-A0A3A5RZG1-F1
#
_cell.length_a   1.000
_cell.length_b   1.000
_cell.length_c   1.000
_cell.angle_alpha   90.00
_cell.angle_beta   90.00
_cell.angle_gamma   90.00
#
_symmetry.space_group_name_H-M   'P 1'
#
loop_
_entity.id
_entity.type
_entity.pdbx_description
1 polymer ?
#
loop_
_entity_poly.entity_id
_entity_poly.type
_entity_poly.pdbx_seq_one_letter_code
_entity_poly.pdbx_strand_id
1 'polypeptide(L)'
;MEIDLTTPALLFSAISLIMLAYTNRFLSYAQLVRTLKEQYMENPSSVKAAQIANLRKRLYLTRAMQVAGIGSLLLCVVSMFFVYIRLHLLSAYIFGLALILLIISLAISVYEIYISVKSLEIHLNDMHE
;
A
#
# COMPACT_ATOMS: atom_id res chain seq x y z
N MET A 1 -27.10 13.25 -12.25
CA MET A 1 -26.03 12.26 -12.47
C MET A 1 -26.31 11.11 -11.52
N GLU A 2 -26.95 10.06 -12.00
CA GLU A 2 -27.23 8.86 -11.19
C GLU A 2 -25.90 8.16 -10.92
N ILE A 3 -25.44 8.22 -9.67
CA ILE A 3 -24.35 7.34 -9.22
C ILE A 3 -25.00 5.98 -9.06
N ASP A 4 -24.99 5.20 -10.14
CA ASP A 4 -25.55 3.86 -10.19
C ASP A 4 -24.82 2.98 -9.16
N LEU A 5 -25.58 2.21 -8.38
CA LEU A 5 -25.10 1.37 -7.27
C LEU A 5 -24.06 0.30 -7.68
N THR A 6 -23.77 0.17 -8.98
CA THR A 6 -22.74 -0.73 -9.54
C THR A 6 -21.32 -0.20 -9.36
N THR A 7 -21.12 1.13 -9.40
CA THR A 7 -19.82 1.80 -9.19
C THR A 7 -19.12 1.44 -7.87
N PRO A 8 -19.78 1.47 -6.69
CA PRO A 8 -19.16 1.10 -5.41
C PRO A 8 -18.81 -0.39 -5.31
N ALA A 9 -19.60 -1.27 -5.92
CA ALA A 9 -19.35 -2.71 -5.90
C ALA A 9 -18.07 -3.06 -6.67
N LEU A 10 -17.86 -2.41 -7.83
CA LEU A 10 -16.62 -2.52 -8.61
C LEU A 10 -15.41 -1.97 -7.85
N LEU A 11 -15.53 -0.79 -7.23
CA LEU A 11 -14.46 -0.22 -6.42
C LEU A 11 -14.11 -1.09 -5.21
N PHE A 12 -15.12 -1.66 -4.54
CA PHE A 12 -14.90 -2.55 -3.40
C PHE A 12 -14.17 -3.84 -3.82
N SER A 13 -14.56 -4.43 -4.95
CA SER A 13 -13.90 -5.61 -5.51
C SER A 13 -12.43 -5.34 -5.87
N ALA A 14 -12.17 -4.26 -6.62
CA ALA A 14 -10.82 -3.89 -7.04
C ALA A 14 -9.90 -3.60 -5.83
N ILE A 15 -10.40 -2.85 -4.84
CA ILE A 15 -9.59 -2.48 -3.68
C ILE A 15 -9.36 -3.68 -2.76
N SER A 16 -10.30 -4.62 -2.65
CA SER A 16 -10.10 -5.88 -1.92
C SER A 16 -8.97 -6.72 -2.51
N LEU A 17 -8.91 -6.82 -3.84
CA LEU A 17 -7.84 -7.54 -4.54
C LEU A 17 -6.47 -6.87 -4.31
N ILE A 18 -6.43 -5.54 -4.38
CA ILE A 18 -5.24 -4.73 -4.12
C ILE A 18 -4.77 -4.91 -2.67
N MET A 19 -5.68 -4.92 -1.69
CA MET A 19 -5.36 -5.15 -0.28
C MET A 19 -4.78 -6.53 -0.03
N LEU A 20 -5.30 -7.56 -0.71
CA LEU A 20 -4.75 -8.91 -0.63
C LEU A 20 -3.30 -8.95 -1.15
N ALA A 21 -3.04 -8.31 -2.30
CA ALA A 21 -1.70 -8.19 -2.86
C ALA A 21 -0.74 -7.45 -1.91
N TYR A 22 -1.19 -6.35 -1.31
CA TYR A 22 -0.39 -5.58 -0.34
C TYR A 22 -0.11 -6.36 0.94
N THR A 23 -1.09 -7.13 1.43
CA THR A 23 -0.92 -7.98 2.62
C THR A 23 0.10 -9.08 2.36
N ASN A 24 0.05 -9.72 1.20
CA ASN A 24 1.05 -10.71 0.79
C ASN A 24 2.45 -10.09 0.72
N ARG A 25 2.57 -8.88 0.16
CA ARG A 25 3.84 -8.14 0.08
C ARG A 25 4.38 -7.78 1.47
N PHE A 26 3.52 -7.30 2.38
CA PHE A 26 3.87 -6.99 3.76
C PHE A 26 4.38 -8.21 4.52
N LEU A 27 3.68 -9.34 4.41
CA LEU A 27 4.06 -10.60 5.06
C LEU A 27 5.41 -11.11 4.54
N SER A 28 5.63 -11.05 3.23
CA SER A 28 6.90 -11.43 2.61
C SER A 28 8.07 -10.58 3.13
N TYR A 29 7.92 -9.24 3.21
CA TYR A 29 8.96 -8.39 3.80
C TYR A 29 9.16 -8.62 5.29
N ALA A 30 8.10 -8.86 6.05
CA ALA A 30 8.21 -9.16 7.47
C ALA A 30 8.97 -10.46 7.74
N GLN A 31 8.72 -11.50 6.93
CA GLN A 31 9.46 -12.76 6.99
C GLN A 31 10.93 -12.54 6.65
N LEU A 32 11.22 -11.84 5.55
CA LEU A 32 12.59 -11.56 5.13
C LEU A 32 13.38 -10.76 6.18
N VAL A 33 12.76 -9.77 6.82
CA VAL A 33 13.38 -9.02 7.93
C VAL A 33 13.72 -9.94 9.11
N ARG A 34 12.84 -10.89 9.46
CA ARG A 34 13.10 -11.85 10.55
C ARG A 34 14.28 -12.75 10.22
N THR A 35 14.30 -13.35 9.02
CA THR A 35 15.40 -14.20 8.57
C THR A 35 16.73 -13.45 8.50
N LEU A 36 16.76 -12.23 7.95
CA LEU A 36 17.99 -11.43 7.93
C LEU A 36 18.46 -11.06 9.34
N LYS A 37 17.54 -10.80 10.27
CA LYS A 37 17.89 -10.48 11.65
C LYS A 37 18.54 -11.68 12.35
N GLU A 38 18.00 -12.88 12.17
CA GLU A 38 18.60 -14.13 12.66
C GLU A 38 20.01 -14.31 12.09
N GLN A 39 20.17 -14.19 10.77
CA GLN A 39 21.48 -14.28 10.10
C GLN A 39 22.46 -13.16 10.50
N TYR A 40 21.98 -11.98 10.88
CA TYR A 40 22.82 -10.89 11.39
C TYR A 40 23.31 -11.17 12.81
N MET A 41 22.49 -11.81 13.65
CA MET A 41 22.91 -12.20 15.00
C MET A 41 24.00 -13.28 14.97
N GLU A 42 23.98 -14.17 13.98
CA GLU A 42 25.04 -15.18 13.78
C GLU A 42 26.31 -14.60 13.17
N ASN A 43 26.18 -13.70 12.19
CA ASN A 43 27.30 -13.07 11.50
C ASN A 43 27.00 -11.59 11.23
N PRO A 44 27.41 -10.69 12.15
CA PRO A 44 27.13 -9.27 12.01
C PRO A 44 27.92 -8.67 10.85
N SER A 45 27.21 -8.27 9.80
CA SER A 45 27.77 -7.57 8.65
C SER A 45 27.01 -6.27 8.39
N SER A 46 27.74 -5.22 8.01
CA SER A 46 27.20 -3.90 7.69
C SER A 46 26.18 -3.96 6.54
N VAL A 47 26.38 -4.87 5.59
CA VAL A 47 25.49 -5.12 4.45
C VAL A 47 24.12 -5.63 4.89
N LYS A 48 24.07 -6.64 5.78
CA LYS A 48 22.80 -7.18 6.32
C LYS A 48 22.03 -6.14 7.13
N ALA A 49 22.73 -5.32 7.92
CA ALA A 49 22.10 -4.22 8.67
C ALA A 49 21.45 -3.18 7.74
N ALA A 50 22.14 -2.80 6.66
CA ALA A 50 21.59 -1.89 5.64
C ALA A 50 20.37 -2.50 4.91
N GLN A 51 20.38 -3.80 4.66
CA GLN A 51 19.28 -4.51 4.01
C GLN A 51 18.04 -4.60 4.91
N ILE A 52 18.21 -4.87 6.21
CA ILE A 52 17.13 -4.80 7.21
C ILE A 52 16.53 -3.38 7.27
N ALA A 53 17.37 -2.34 7.26
CA ALA A 53 16.89 -0.95 7.26
C ALA A 53 16.07 -0.62 6.00
N ASN A 54 16.51 -1.06 4.83
CA ASN A 54 15.76 -0.90 3.58
C ASN A 54 14.43 -1.65 3.59
N LEU A 55 14.41 -2.91 4.03
CA LEU A 55 13.17 -3.70 4.14
C LEU A 55 12.19 -3.09 5.14
N ARG A 56 12.69 -2.57 6.27
CA ARG A 56 11.87 -1.86 7.26
C ARG A 56 11.22 -0.61 6.66
N LYS A 57 11.96 0.18 5.88
CA LYS A 57 11.41 1.34 5.17
C LYS A 57 10.28 0.92 4.23
N ARG A 58 10.47 -0.15 3.45
CA ARG A 58 9.46 -0.68 2.53
C ARG A 58 8.19 -1.15 3.26
N LEU A 59 8.35 -1.83 4.39
CA LEU A 59 7.25 -2.20 5.30
C LEU A 59 6.39 -1.01 5.72
N TYR A 60 7.01 0.11 6.12
CA TYR A 60 6.27 1.32 6.49
C TYR A 60 5.56 1.95 5.28
N LEU A 61 6.16 1.94 4.09
CA LEU A 61 5.53 2.42 2.86
C LEU A 61 4.30 1.57 2.49
N THR A 62 4.42 0.25 2.53
CA THR A 62 3.28 -0.66 2.29
C THR A 62 2.15 -0.44 3.30
N ARG A 63 2.49 -0.21 4.57
CA ARG A 63 1.49 0.12 5.60
C ARG A 63 0.79 1.46 5.30
N ALA A 64 1.52 2.50 4.94
CA ALA A 64 0.95 3.82 4.65
C ALA A 64 -0.01 3.79 3.46
N MET A 65 0.38 3.07 2.40
CA MET A 65 -0.46 2.78 1.24
C MET A 65 -1.76 2.06 1.64
N GLN A 66 -1.68 1.00 2.44
CA GLN A 66 -2.88 0.28 2.91
C GLN A 66 -3.81 1.18 3.73
N VAL A 67 -3.27 1.97 4.66
CA VAL A 67 -4.08 2.87 5.49
C VAL A 67 -4.79 3.93 4.64
N ALA A 68 -4.10 4.52 3.65
CA ALA A 68 -4.70 5.48 2.74
C ALA A 68 -5.78 4.85 1.85
N GLY A 69 -5.53 3.65 1.30
CA GLY A 69 -6.49 2.92 0.48
C GLY A 69 -7.74 2.48 1.27
N ILE A 70 -7.58 1.96 2.49
CA ILE A 70 -8.68 1.61 3.39
C ILE A 70 -9.46 2.87 3.80
N GLY A 71 -8.76 3.96 4.12
CA GLY A 71 -9.37 5.25 4.45
C GLY A 71 -10.22 5.79 3.32
N SER A 72 -9.73 5.73 2.08
CA SER A 72 -10.50 6.05 0.88
C SER A 72 -11.77 5.20 0.77
N LEU A 73 -11.65 3.88 0.92
CA LEU A 73 -12.79 2.96 0.86
C LEU A 73 -13.86 3.32 1.89
N LEU A 74 -13.44 3.58 3.13
CA LEU A 74 -14.35 3.93 4.22
C LEU A 74 -15.09 5.23 3.93
N LEU A 75 -14.38 6.26 3.44
CA LEU A 75 -15.01 7.51 2.99
C LEU A 75 -15.96 7.29 1.80
N CYS A 76 -15.63 6.37 0.90
CA CYS A 76 -16.50 6.02 -0.23
C CYS A 76 -17.82 5.37 0.24
N VAL A 77 -17.75 4.51 1.27
CA VAL A 77 -18.94 3.92 1.91
C VAL A 77 -19.77 4.97 2.64
N VAL A 78 -19.13 5.91 3.35
CA VAL A 78 -19.83 7.04 3.99
C VAL A 78 -20.50 7.94 2.93
N SER A 79 -19.82 8.20 1.82
CA SER A 79 -20.40 8.95 0.70
C SER A 79 -21.64 8.26 0.13
N MET A 80 -21.57 6.94 -0.09
CA MET A 80 -22.70 6.11 -0.51
C MET A 80 -23.90 6.21 0.45
N PHE A 81 -23.62 6.19 1.76
CA PHE A 81 -24.65 6.39 2.78
C PHE A 81 -25.30 7.77 2.69
N PHE A 82 -24.52 8.83 2.40
CA PHE A 82 -25.06 10.18 2.20
C PHE A 82 -25.89 10.33 0.92
N VAL A 83 -25.53 9.64 -0.15
CA VAL A 83 -26.38 9.53 -1.36
C VAL A 83 -27.71 8.88 -0.99
N TYR A 84 -27.69 7.80 -0.20
CA TYR A 84 -28.91 7.08 0.21
C TYR A 84 -29.90 7.96 0.99
N ILE A 85 -29.41 8.80 1.91
CA ILE A 85 -30.25 9.77 2.66
C ILE A 85 -30.53 11.08 1.89
N ARG A 86 -30.25 11.11 0.57
CA ARG A 86 -30.47 12.25 -0.35
C ARG A 86 -29.64 13.52 -0.05
N LEU A 87 -28.52 13.40 0.67
CA LEU A 87 -27.57 14.50 0.90
C LEU A 87 -26.49 14.57 -0.20
N HIS A 88 -26.92 14.86 -1.42
CA HIS A 88 -26.05 14.78 -2.61
C HIS A 88 -24.83 15.72 -2.59
N LEU A 89 -24.98 16.93 -2.04
CA LEU A 89 -23.88 17.89 -1.98
C LEU A 89 -22.75 17.39 -1.08
N LEU A 90 -23.11 16.90 0.11
CA LEU A 90 -22.16 16.38 1.10
C LEU A 90 -21.50 15.08 0.62
N SER A 91 -22.26 14.20 -0.05
CA SER A 91 -21.69 12.99 -0.66
C SER A 91 -20.64 13.33 -1.70
N ALA A 92 -20.85 14.36 -2.55
CA ALA A 92 -19.89 14.72 -3.58
C ALA A 92 -18.53 15.16 -3.00
N TYR A 93 -18.55 15.98 -1.93
CA TYR A 93 -17.32 16.40 -1.27
C TYR A 93 -16.57 15.22 -0.62
N ILE A 94 -17.28 14.33 0.07
CA ILE A 94 -16.68 13.15 0.71
C ILE A 94 -16.14 12.16 -0.32
N PHE A 95 -16.86 11.97 -1.42
CA PHE A 95 -16.39 11.14 -2.53
C PHE A 95 -15.12 11.71 -3.16
N GLY A 96 -15.06 13.02 -3.38
CA GLY A 96 -13.85 13.69 -3.86
C GLY A 96 -12.66 13.48 -2.92
N LEU A 97 -12.87 13.61 -1.60
CA LEU A 97 -11.83 13.34 -0.61
C LEU A 97 -11.36 11.87 -0.63
N ALA A 98 -12.30 10.92 -0.77
CA ALA A 98 -11.97 9.50 -0.92
C ALA A 98 -11.04 9.27 -2.11
N LEU A 99 -11.37 9.84 -3.27
CA LEU A 99 -10.55 9.70 -4.48
C LEU A 99 -9.13 10.28 -4.30
N ILE A 100 -8.99 11.41 -3.61
CA ILE A 100 -7.67 11.98 -3.31
C ILE A 100 -6.84 11.02 -2.44
N LEU A 101 -7.43 10.42 -1.41
CA LEU A 101 -6.75 9.40 -0.61
C LEU A 101 -6.36 8.17 -1.44
N LEU A 102 -7.22 7.74 -2.37
CA LEU A 102 -6.91 6.63 -3.28
C LEU A 102 -5.72 6.95 -4.19
N ILE A 103 -5.68 8.17 -4.75
CA ILE A 103 -4.56 8.63 -5.58
C ILE A 103 -3.27 8.64 -4.76
N ILE A 104 -3.29 9.15 -3.52
CA ILE A 104 -2.13 9.14 -2.63
C ILE A 104 -1.67 7.71 -2.36
N SER A 105 -2.60 6.79 -2.07
CA SER A 105 -2.29 5.36 -1.89
C SER A 105 -1.57 4.78 -3.11
N LEU A 106 -2.09 5.02 -4.31
CA LEU A 106 -1.52 4.52 -5.56
C LEU A 106 -0.16 5.15 -5.87
N ALA A 107 0.02 6.45 -5.61
CA ALA A 107 1.30 7.12 -5.79
C ALA A 107 2.39 6.52 -4.87
N ILE A 108 2.05 6.22 -3.61
CA ILE A 108 2.95 5.49 -2.70
C ILE A 108 3.25 4.08 -3.24
N SER A 109 2.27 3.41 -3.85
CA SER A 109 2.46 2.10 -4.51
C SER A 109 3.46 2.15 -5.64
N VAL A 110 3.36 3.15 -6.50
CA VAL A 110 4.34 3.35 -7.58
C VAL A 110 5.72 3.62 -7.00
N TYR A 111 5.82 4.52 -6.01
CA TYR A 111 7.09 4.85 -5.37
C TYR A 111 7.76 3.64 -4.68
N GLU A 112 6.99 2.78 -4.01
CA GLU A 112 7.53 1.56 -3.40
C GLU A 112 8.04 0.56 -4.44
N ILE A 113 7.38 0.45 -5.61
CA ILE A 113 7.86 -0.38 -6.71
C ILE A 113 9.23 0.11 -7.22
N TYR A 114 9.43 1.42 -7.38
CA TYR A 114 10.73 1.97 -7.79
C TYR A 114 11.83 1.66 -6.77
N ILE A 115 11.55 1.80 -5.47
CA ILE A 115 12.50 1.43 -4.41
C ILE A 115 12.79 -0.08 -4.45
N SER A 116 11.78 -0.90 -4.71
CA SER A 116 11.90 -2.35 -4.82
C SER A 116 12.89 -2.77 -5.90
N VAL A 117 12.75 -2.18 -7.10
CA VAL A 117 13.61 -2.50 -8.25
C VAL A 117 15.04 -2.01 -7.99
N LYS A 118 15.20 -0.77 -7.52
CA LYS A 118 16.52 -0.21 -7.22
C LYS A 118 17.29 -1.00 -6.16
N SER A 119 16.60 -1.50 -5.13
CA SER A 119 17.23 -2.36 -4.10
C SER A 119 17.67 -3.71 -4.65
N LEU A 120 17.00 -4.24 -5.68
CA LEU A 120 17.33 -5.52 -6.28
C LEU A 120 18.54 -5.37 -7.23
N GLU A 121 18.58 -4.28 -7.99
CA GLU A 121 19.65 -3.97 -8.94
C GLU A 121 21.00 -3.75 -8.24
N ILE A 122 21.02 -3.07 -7.08
CA ILE A 122 22.25 -2.92 -6.27
C ILE A 122 22.78 -4.28 -5.79
N HIS A 123 21.90 -5.22 -5.44
CA HIS A 123 22.28 -6.56 -4.99
C HIS A 123 22.81 -7.45 -6.13
N LEU A 124 22.29 -7.26 -7.34
CA LEU A 124 22.75 -7.98 -8.53
C LEU A 124 24.12 -7.47 -9.01
N ASN A 125 24.38 -6.17 -8.90
CA ASN A 125 25.66 -5.59 -9.30
C ASN A 125 26.82 -6.05 -8.38
N ASP A 126 26.55 -6.25 -7.08
CA ASP A 126 27.52 -6.82 -6.11
C ASP A 126 27.83 -8.31 -6.36
N MET A 127 27.03 -9.04 -7.15
CA MET A 127 27.26 -10.45 -7.48
C MET A 127 28.13 -10.64 -8.74
N HIS A 128 28.42 -9.57 -9.48
CA HIS A 128 29.13 -9.61 -10.75
C HIS A 128 30.57 -9.06 -10.68
N GLU A 129 31.07 -8.71 -9.49
CA GLU A 129 32.50 -8.45 -9.19
C GLU A 129 33.06 -9.53 -8.26
#